data_AF-A0A947K184-F1
#
_entry.id   AF-A0A947K184-F1
#
_cell.length_a   1.000
_cell.length_b   1.000
_cell.length_c   1.000
_cell.angle_alpha   90.00
_cell.angle_beta   90.00
_cell.angle_gamma   90.00
#
_symmetry.space_group_name_H-M   'P 1'
#
loop_
_entity.id
_entity.type
_entity.pdbx_description
1 polymer ?
#
loop_
_entity_poly.entity_id
_entity_poly.type
_entity_poly.pdbx_seq_one_letter_code
_entity_poly.pdbx_strand_id
1 'polypeptide(L)'
;MNTLVLVEHDNDSVADATLAVVTAAGKLGDVTALVAGANCAAAAEAAAKIAGVSKVLKADDPAYANQLPENVAPLVAKLMDGYDALLAPATTNGKNIAPRVAALLDVMQISDILSVEGEKSCTRPIYAGNAIA
;
A
#
# COMPACT_ATOMS: atom_id res chain seq x y z
N MET A 1 7.56 6.63 12.25
CA MET A 1 7.38 5.22 11.83
C MET A 1 7.97 5.00 10.45
N ASN A 2 8.37 3.77 10.13
CA ASN A 2 8.72 3.36 8.78
C ASN A 2 7.47 2.76 8.11
N THR A 3 7.01 3.38 7.03
CA THR A 3 5.72 3.06 6.40
C THR A 3 5.95 2.41 5.04
N LEU A 4 5.34 1.25 4.83
CA LEU A 4 5.31 0.58 3.54
C LEU A 4 4.03 0.99 2.79
N VAL A 5 4.18 1.45 1.55
CA VAL A 5 3.06 1.73 0.65
C VAL A 5 3.06 0.70 -0.47
N LEU A 6 1.98 -0.07 -0.58
CA LEU A 6 1.76 -0.93 -1.75
C LEU A 6 1.36 -0.05 -2.93
N VAL A 7 2.23 0.05 -3.93
CA VAL A 7 1.97 0.82 -5.15
C VAL A 7 1.03 0.05 -6.05
N GLU A 8 -0.03 0.70 -6.50
CA GLU A 8 -0.89 0.18 -7.55
C GLU A 8 -0.38 0.63 -8.92
N HIS A 9 -0.26 -0.32 -9.84
CA HIS A 9 0.30 -0.09 -11.17
C HIS A 9 -0.20 -1.13 -12.18
N ASP A 10 -0.03 -0.84 -13.47
CA ASP A 10 -0.26 -1.77 -14.58
C ASP A 10 1.04 -2.43 -15.12
N ASN A 11 2.15 -2.24 -14.39
CA ASN A 11 3.55 -2.59 -14.69
C ASN A 11 4.32 -1.50 -15.47
N ASP A 12 3.62 -0.59 -16.14
CA ASP A 12 4.26 0.51 -16.87
C ASP A 12 4.09 1.85 -16.15
N SER A 13 2.90 2.10 -15.61
CA SER A 13 2.48 3.34 -14.98
C SER A 13 1.93 3.11 -13.58
N VAL A 14 2.07 4.12 -12.71
CA VAL A 14 1.52 4.11 -11.36
C VAL A 14 0.12 4.71 -11.39
N ALA A 15 -0.83 4.05 -10.74
CA ALA A 15 -2.19 4.56 -10.60
C ALA A 15 -2.22 5.80 -9.67
N ASP A 16 -2.98 6.81 -10.05
CA ASP A 16 -3.13 8.08 -9.30
C ASP A 16 -3.54 7.89 -7.83
N ALA A 17 -4.30 6.83 -7.54
CA ALA A 17 -4.72 6.49 -6.18
C ALA A 17 -3.53 6.28 -5.23
N THR A 18 -2.36 5.86 -5.75
CA THR A 18 -1.12 5.71 -4.97
C THR A 18 -0.64 7.06 -4.42
N LEU A 19 -0.84 8.17 -5.13
CA LEU A 19 -0.37 9.50 -4.73
C LEU A 19 -1.04 9.98 -3.42
N ALA A 20 -2.35 9.75 -3.32
CA ALA A 20 -3.11 10.05 -2.10
C ALA A 20 -2.63 9.20 -0.91
N VAL A 21 -2.29 7.94 -1.17
CA VAL A 21 -1.78 7.03 -0.13
C VAL A 21 -0.38 7.42 0.33
N VAL A 22 0.52 7.82 -0.57
CA VAL A 22 1.84 8.34 -0.20
C VAL A 22 1.71 9.59 0.66
N THR A 23 0.76 10.47 0.32
CA THR A 23 0.47 11.68 1.12
C THR A 23 -0.01 11.32 2.52
N ALA A 24 -0.90 10.32 2.66
CA ALA A 24 -1.35 9.82 3.95
C ALA A 24 -0.23 9.12 4.74
N ALA A 25 0.59 8.31 4.08
CA ALA A 25 1.75 7.62 4.66
C ALA A 25 2.79 8.61 5.21
N GLY A 26 3.01 9.73 4.50
CA GLY A 26 3.92 10.80 4.94
C GLY A 26 3.51 11.45 6.27
N LYS A 27 2.24 11.31 6.71
CA LYS A 27 1.81 11.74 8.04
C LYS A 27 2.26 10.80 9.17
N LEU A 28 2.66 9.56 8.85
CA LEU A 28 3.13 8.55 9.81
C LEU A 28 4.67 8.50 9.90
N GLY A 29 5.37 8.89 8.83
CA GLY A 29 6.82 9.00 8.81
C GLY A 29 7.43 8.71 7.44
N ASP A 30 8.53 7.98 7.44
CA ASP A 30 9.30 7.69 6.24
C ASP A 30 8.54 6.70 5.34
N VAL A 31 8.50 6.95 4.03
CA VAL A 31 7.66 6.19 3.09
C VAL A 31 8.53 5.37 2.14
N THR A 32 8.48 4.05 2.30
CA THR A 32 8.97 3.13 1.27
C THR A 32 7.82 2.67 0.37
N ALA A 33 7.97 2.85 -0.93
CA ALA A 33 7.05 2.34 -1.94
C ALA A 33 7.44 0.92 -2.38
N LEU A 34 6.50 -0.02 -2.41
CA LEU A 34 6.68 -1.37 -2.96
C LEU A 34 5.95 -1.48 -4.30
N VAL A 35 6.69 -1.80 -5.35
CA VAL A 35 6.20 -2.14 -6.69
C VAL A 35 6.41 -3.63 -6.90
N ALA A 36 5.32 -4.40 -7.01
CA ALA A 36 5.36 -5.85 -7.18
C ALA A 36 4.64 -6.23 -8.49
N GLY A 37 5.40 -6.66 -9.48
CA GLY A 37 4.89 -6.87 -10.84
C GLY A 37 5.83 -7.71 -11.70
N ALA A 38 5.56 -7.72 -12.99
CA ALA A 38 6.44 -8.34 -13.99
C ALA A 38 6.82 -7.31 -15.05
N ASN A 39 8.11 -7.17 -15.32
CA ASN A 39 8.66 -6.10 -16.16
C ASN A 39 8.31 -4.70 -15.63
N CYS A 40 8.19 -4.54 -14.31
CA CYS A 40 7.63 -3.35 -13.68
C CYS A 40 8.65 -2.22 -13.45
N ALA A 41 9.68 -2.12 -14.29
CA ALA A 41 10.76 -1.13 -14.13
C ALA A 41 10.25 0.30 -14.30
N ALA A 42 9.41 0.56 -15.31
CA ALA A 42 8.83 1.87 -15.56
C ALA A 42 7.94 2.34 -14.39
N ALA A 43 7.10 1.43 -13.86
CA ALA A 43 6.31 1.72 -12.66
C ALA A 43 7.18 2.03 -11.43
N ALA A 44 8.28 1.30 -11.22
CA ALA A 44 9.23 1.57 -10.13
C ALA A 44 9.93 2.93 -10.26
N GLU A 45 10.35 3.29 -11.48
CA GLU A 45 10.94 4.61 -11.76
C GLU A 45 9.93 5.75 -11.57
N ALA A 46 8.68 5.53 -11.95
CA ALA A 46 7.60 6.48 -11.71
C ALA A 46 7.32 6.64 -10.21
N ALA A 47 7.25 5.53 -9.46
CA ALA A 47 7.06 5.55 -8.01
C ALA A 47 8.19 6.31 -7.29
N ALA A 48 9.43 6.18 -7.75
CA ALA A 48 10.58 6.88 -7.17
C ALA A 48 10.53 8.40 -7.33
N LYS A 49 9.74 8.91 -8.29
CA LYS A 49 9.56 10.35 -8.54
C LYS A 49 8.40 10.95 -7.75
N ILE A 50 7.63 10.13 -7.03
CA ILE A 50 6.51 10.63 -6.21
C ILE A 50 7.08 11.37 -5.01
N ALA A 51 6.70 12.64 -4.85
CA ALA A 51 7.10 13.43 -3.70
C ALA A 51 6.65 12.77 -2.39
N GLY A 52 7.59 12.60 -1.46
CA GLY A 52 7.37 11.93 -0.18
C GLY A 52 7.85 10.48 -0.13
N VAL A 53 8.12 9.83 -1.27
CA VAL A 53 8.74 8.50 -1.30
C VAL A 53 10.24 8.62 -1.02
N SER A 54 10.72 7.96 0.01
CA SER A 54 12.14 7.94 0.39
C SER A 54 12.92 6.79 -0.26
N LYS A 55 12.23 5.67 -0.53
CA LYS A 55 12.81 4.44 -1.06
C LYS A 55 11.79 3.70 -1.92
N VAL A 56 12.26 3.02 -2.97
CA VAL A 56 11.45 2.09 -3.75
C VAL A 56 12.01 0.68 -3.63
N LEU A 57 11.15 -0.29 -3.32
CA LEU A 57 11.39 -1.71 -3.43
C LEU A 57 10.71 -2.21 -4.70
N LYS A 58 11.50 -2.82 -5.59
CA LYS A 58 11.00 -3.44 -6.82
C LYS A 58 11.06 -4.96 -6.68
N ALA A 59 9.90 -5.61 -6.69
CA ALA A 59 9.76 -7.05 -6.80
C ALA A 59 9.29 -7.39 -8.22
N ASP A 60 10.24 -7.73 -9.08
CA ASP A 60 10.04 -7.96 -10.51
C ASP A 60 10.14 -9.46 -10.80
N ASP A 61 8.99 -10.13 -10.91
CA ASP A 61 8.90 -11.58 -11.12
C ASP A 61 7.59 -11.93 -11.86
N PRO A 62 7.60 -12.88 -12.82
CA PRO A 62 6.38 -13.33 -13.50
C PRO A 62 5.23 -13.74 -12.58
N ALA A 63 5.52 -14.23 -11.37
CA ALA A 63 4.51 -14.57 -10.37
C ALA A 63 3.67 -13.35 -9.93
N TYR A 64 4.21 -12.14 -10.02
CA TYR A 64 3.51 -10.91 -9.66
C TYR A 64 2.84 -10.22 -10.85
N ALA A 65 2.91 -10.77 -12.07
CA ALA A 65 2.41 -10.13 -13.29
C ALA A 65 0.95 -9.61 -13.18
N ASN A 66 0.09 -10.39 -12.53
CA ASN A 66 -1.33 -10.08 -12.30
C ASN A 66 -1.64 -9.65 -10.86
N GLN A 67 -0.59 -9.47 -10.03
CA GLN A 67 -0.70 -9.01 -8.64
C GLN A 67 -1.69 -9.84 -7.79
N LEU A 68 -1.76 -11.17 -8.05
CA LEU A 68 -2.65 -12.06 -7.32
C LEU A 68 -2.36 -12.00 -5.81
N PRO A 69 -3.39 -11.95 -4.95
CA PRO A 69 -3.20 -11.79 -3.52
C PRO A 69 -2.47 -12.98 -2.89
N GLU A 70 -2.59 -14.18 -3.45
CA GLU A 70 -1.85 -15.36 -3.02
C GLU A 70 -0.33 -15.19 -3.19
N ASN A 71 0.10 -14.39 -4.17
CA ASN A 71 1.51 -14.13 -4.45
C ASN A 71 2.00 -12.86 -3.77
N VAL A 72 1.25 -11.75 -3.87
CA VAL A 72 1.68 -10.44 -3.35
C VAL A 72 1.55 -10.37 -1.83
N ALA A 73 0.49 -10.90 -1.22
CA ALA A 73 0.29 -10.74 0.22
C ALA A 73 1.40 -11.40 1.07
N PRO A 74 1.91 -12.62 0.76
CA PRO A 74 3.06 -13.18 1.48
C PRO A 74 4.34 -12.35 1.34
N LEU A 75 4.58 -11.75 0.17
CA LEU A 75 5.71 -10.83 -0.03
C LEU A 75 5.59 -9.63 0.90
N VAL A 76 4.42 -8.98 0.93
CA VAL A 76 4.18 -7.81 1.79
C VAL A 76 4.31 -8.20 3.26
N ALA A 77 3.67 -9.29 3.69
CA ALA A 77 3.73 -9.77 5.07
C ALA A 77 5.17 -10.02 5.53
N LYS A 78 6.00 -10.64 4.69
CA LYS A 78 7.43 -10.85 4.99
C LYS A 78 8.20 -9.53 5.12
N LEU A 79 7.89 -8.54 4.29
CA LEU A 79 8.56 -7.23 4.36
C LEU A 79 8.20 -6.48 5.64
N MET A 80 7.00 -6.69 6.20
CA MET A 80 6.53 -5.98 7.39
C MET A 80 7.40 -6.20 8.64
N ASP A 81 8.29 -7.20 8.68
CA ASP A 81 9.31 -7.33 9.73
C ASP A 81 10.19 -6.07 9.90
N GLY A 82 10.29 -5.23 8.86
CA GLY A 82 11.04 -3.97 8.87
C GLY A 82 10.20 -2.69 8.83
N TYR A 83 8.87 -2.78 8.94
CA TYR A 83 7.95 -1.65 8.81
C TYR A 83 6.89 -1.64 9.92
N ASP A 84 6.46 -0.45 10.32
CA ASP A 84 5.48 -0.27 11.40
C ASP A 84 4.04 -0.22 10.87
N ALA A 85 3.85 0.21 9.62
CA ALA A 85 2.54 0.39 9.01
C ALA A 85 2.56 0.03 7.52
N LEU A 86 1.47 -0.58 7.05
CA LEU A 86 1.19 -0.81 5.63
C LEU A 86 -0.01 0.03 5.21
N LEU A 87 0.15 0.83 4.16
CA LEU A 87 -0.97 1.50 3.50
C LEU A 87 -1.08 1.03 2.05
N ALA A 88 -2.31 0.94 1.55
CA ALA A 88 -2.62 0.58 0.18
C ALA A 88 -3.81 1.40 -0.32
N PRO A 89 -3.90 1.68 -1.64
CA PRO A 89 -5.08 2.31 -2.22
C PRO A 89 -6.35 1.49 -1.96
N ALA A 90 -7.46 2.16 -1.68
CA ALA A 90 -8.76 1.51 -1.45
C ALA A 90 -9.47 1.11 -2.78
N THR A 91 -8.72 0.52 -3.70
CA THR A 91 -9.20 0.04 -5.02
C THR A 91 -9.54 -1.44 -4.96
N THR A 92 -9.97 -2.02 -6.09
CA THR A 92 -10.18 -3.47 -6.19
C THR A 92 -8.92 -4.25 -5.81
N ASN A 93 -7.75 -3.82 -6.26
CA ASN A 93 -6.49 -4.52 -5.99
C ASN A 93 -6.10 -4.41 -4.51
N GLY A 94 -6.12 -3.20 -3.95
CA GLY A 94 -5.78 -3.00 -2.53
C GLY A 94 -6.77 -3.67 -1.58
N LYS A 95 -8.07 -3.65 -1.89
CA LYS A 95 -9.11 -4.37 -1.10
C LYS A 95 -9.00 -5.89 -1.23
N ASN A 96 -8.37 -6.39 -2.28
CA ASN A 96 -8.14 -7.82 -2.47
C ASN A 96 -6.88 -8.30 -1.74
N ILE A 97 -5.81 -7.49 -1.70
CA ILE A 97 -4.52 -7.85 -1.11
C ILE A 97 -4.44 -7.52 0.40
N ALA A 98 -4.79 -6.30 0.81
CA ALA A 98 -4.52 -5.80 2.15
C ALA A 98 -5.16 -6.62 3.29
N PRO A 99 -6.43 -7.08 3.19
CA PRO A 99 -7.01 -7.93 4.23
C PRO A 99 -6.28 -9.27 4.39
N ARG A 100 -5.73 -9.84 3.30
CA ARG A 100 -4.94 -11.07 3.35
C ARG A 100 -3.60 -10.85 4.04
N VAL A 101 -2.95 -9.71 3.80
CA VAL A 101 -1.72 -9.33 4.52
C VAL A 101 -1.98 -9.23 6.02
N ALA A 102 -3.05 -8.53 6.41
CA ALA A 102 -3.41 -8.36 7.81
C ALA A 102 -3.71 -9.70 8.50
N ALA A 103 -4.41 -10.62 7.81
CA ALA A 103 -4.64 -11.97 8.31
C ALA A 103 -3.35 -12.77 8.49
N LEU A 104 -2.37 -12.66 7.58
CA LEU A 104 -1.06 -13.32 7.71
C LEU A 104 -0.24 -12.79 8.89
N LEU A 105 -0.45 -11.54 9.28
CA LEU A 105 0.25 -10.86 10.37
C LEU A 105 -0.50 -10.92 11.71
N ASP A 106 -1.69 -11.52 11.74
CA ASP A 106 -2.59 -11.55 12.90
C ASP A 106 -2.92 -10.15 13.46
N VAL A 107 -3.26 -9.21 12.56
CA VAL A 107 -3.67 -7.84 12.91
C VAL A 107 -4.96 -7.43 12.22
N MET A 108 -5.62 -6.41 12.76
CA MET A 108 -6.81 -5.82 12.15
C MET A 108 -6.43 -4.84 11.03
N GLN A 109 -7.09 -4.98 9.88
CA GLN A 109 -7.02 -3.99 8.80
C GLN A 109 -8.13 -2.95 8.94
N ILE A 110 -7.81 -1.67 8.68
CA ILE A 110 -8.78 -0.57 8.68
C ILE A 110 -9.04 -0.15 7.23
N SER A 111 -10.26 -0.41 6.75
CA SER A 111 -10.68 -0.10 5.38
C SER A 111 -11.21 1.33 5.21
N ASP A 112 -10.96 1.89 4.02
CA ASP A 112 -11.55 3.15 3.55
C ASP A 112 -11.32 4.34 4.52
N ILE A 113 -10.10 4.53 5.01
CA ILE A 113 -9.76 5.68 5.86
C ILE A 113 -9.89 7.00 5.09
N LEU A 114 -10.41 8.04 5.74
CA LEU A 114 -10.50 9.41 5.20
C LEU A 114 -9.31 10.26 5.64
N SER A 115 -8.77 9.98 6.83
CA SER A 115 -7.66 10.75 7.39
C SER A 115 -6.78 9.91 8.30
N VAL A 116 -5.53 10.35 8.43
CA VAL A 116 -4.58 9.89 9.44
C VAL A 116 -4.44 11.03 10.45
N GLU A 117 -4.88 10.79 11.69
CA GLU A 117 -4.89 11.76 12.80
C GLU A 117 -3.76 11.50 13.81
N GLY A 118 -3.08 10.36 13.69
CA GLY A 118 -1.92 9.99 14.48
C GLY A 118 -1.49 8.56 14.19
N GLU A 119 -0.44 8.09 14.87
CA GLU A 119 0.17 6.77 14.62
C GLU A 119 -0.80 5.59 14.72
N LYS A 120 -1.83 5.70 15.56
CA LYS A 120 -2.85 4.67 15.78
C LYS A 120 -4.28 5.21 15.68
N SER A 121 -4.45 6.35 15.02
CA SER A 121 -5.74 7.03 14.92
C SER A 121 -6.02 7.50 13.50
N CYS A 122 -7.19 7.13 12.99
CA CYS A 122 -7.68 7.51 11.68
C CYS A 122 -9.19 7.65 11.74
N THR A 123 -9.77 8.37 10.80
CA THR A 123 -11.23 8.43 10.63
C THR A 123 -11.66 7.60 9.43
N ARG A 124 -12.85 7.01 9.46
CA ARG A 124 -13.43 6.27 8.34
C ARG A 124 -14.95 6.42 8.25
N PRO A 125 -15.53 6.32 7.05
CA PRO A 125 -16.97 6.31 6.90
C PRO A 125 -17.53 4.92 7.20
N ILE A 126 -18.69 4.89 7.83
CA ILE A 126 -19.51 3.70 8.06
C ILE A 126 -20.97 3.99 7.66
N TYR A 127 -21.77 2.93 7.51
CA TYR A 127 -23.19 3.06 7.10
C TYR A 127 -23.39 3.90 5.84
N ALA A 128 -22.67 3.55 4.76
CA ALA A 128 -22.68 4.29 3.49
C ALA A 128 -22.29 5.78 3.61
N GLY A 129 -21.45 6.13 4.60
CA GLY A 129 -20.98 7.49 4.82
C GLY A 129 -21.87 8.34 5.73
N ASN A 130 -22.92 7.77 6.32
CA ASN A 130 -23.81 8.51 7.23
C ASN A 130 -23.18 8.78 8.61
N ALA A 131 -22.16 8.03 9.00
CA ALA A 131 -21.41 8.26 10.23
C ALA A 131 -19.91 8.11 9.99
N ILE A 132 -19.14 8.88 10.75
CA ILE A 132 -17.68 8.85 10.78
C ILE A 132 -17.25 8.31 12.14
N ALA A 133 -16.37 7.31 12.13
CA ALA A 133 -15.79 6.69 13.31
C ALA A 133 -14.27 6.78 13.27
#